data_AF-A0A955RXG1-F1
#
_entry.id   AF-A0A955RXG1-F1
#
_cell.length_a   1.000
_cell.length_b   1.000
_cell.length_c   1.000
_cell.angle_alpha   90.00
_cell.angle_beta   90.00
_cell.angle_gamma   90.00
#
_symmetry.space_group_name_H-M   'P 1'
#
loop_
_entity.id
_entity.type
_entity.pdbx_description
1 polymer ?
#
loop_
_entity_poly.entity_id
_entity_poly.type
_entity_poly.pdbx_seq_one_letter_code
_entity_poly.pdbx_strand_id
1 'polypeptide(L)'
;METRQNPVLSKSIILVILLSLGYWTFLFFSSEMHIVFDSISYQNSGKRIYTQGWIEHFRTGPNREPLYLYMIAISMQLADFLSVQYQTIQKILQILVMLISQIMLWRILARLKIRPGIITFVLLYWGLSPAINNSALSLFSEIATYPFVLAIIFISILGYQSIKKNKLRRSLVYGLILGLLFIFVTFVKALFGYI
;
A
#
# COMPACT_ATOMS: atom_id res chain seq x y z
N MET A 1 -22.92 -18.21 24.67
CA MET A 1 -22.19 -17.87 23.43
C MET A 1 -22.57 -16.43 23.07
N GLU A 2 -21.78 -15.43 23.47
CA GLU A 2 -22.11 -14.03 23.13
C GLU A 2 -22.11 -13.86 21.62
N THR A 3 -23.25 -13.43 21.08
CA THR A 3 -23.42 -12.88 19.72
C THR A 3 -22.63 -11.58 19.62
N ARG A 4 -21.30 -11.69 19.55
CA ARG A 4 -20.42 -10.56 19.28
C ARG A 4 -20.70 -10.08 17.87
N GLN A 5 -21.50 -9.01 17.81
CA GLN A 5 -21.87 -8.28 16.60
C GLN A 5 -20.61 -8.02 15.77
N ASN A 6 -20.73 -8.14 14.44
CA ASN A 6 -19.70 -7.62 13.54
C ASN A 6 -19.36 -6.21 14.01
N PRO A 7 -18.07 -5.83 14.12
CA PRO A 7 -17.72 -4.48 14.54
C PRO A 7 -18.28 -3.52 13.50
N VAL A 8 -19.42 -2.93 13.84
CA VAL A 8 -20.06 -1.86 13.11
C VAL A 8 -19.05 -0.72 13.08
N LEU A 9 -18.94 -0.06 11.93
CA LEU A 9 -18.14 1.15 11.76
C LEU A 9 -18.51 2.13 12.89
N SER A 10 -17.63 2.27 13.88
CA SER A 10 -17.90 3.12 15.04
C SER A 10 -17.60 4.58 14.70
N LYS A 11 -18.28 5.51 15.38
CA LYS A 11 -18.02 6.96 15.24
C LYS A 11 -16.53 7.28 15.48
N SER A 12 -15.89 6.58 16.43
CA SER A 12 -14.45 6.73 16.72
C SER A 12 -13.56 6.33 15.55
N ILE A 13 -13.89 5.25 14.82
CA ILE A 13 -13.12 4.81 13.66
C ILE A 13 -13.26 5.82 12.52
N ILE A 14 -14.46 6.33 12.27
CA ILE A 14 -14.70 7.38 11.27
C ILE A 14 -13.87 8.63 11.62
N LEU A 15 -13.93 9.06 12.88
CA LEU A 15 -13.16 10.21 13.35
C LEU A 15 -11.65 10.02 13.13
N VAL A 16 -11.10 8.84 13.44
CA VAL A 16 -9.67 8.56 13.22
C VAL A 16 -9.29 8.60 11.74
N ILE A 17 -10.13 8.07 10.85
CA ILE A 17 -9.89 8.16 9.40
C ILE A 17 -9.91 9.62 8.95
N LEU A 18 -10.89 10.41 9.40
CA LEU A 18 -10.97 11.84 9.08
C LEU A 18 -9.77 12.63 9.63
N LEU A 19 -9.33 12.35 10.86
CA LEU A 19 -8.13 12.96 11.44
C LEU A 19 -6.87 12.59 10.64
N SER A 20 -6.75 11.34 10.21
CA SER A 20 -5.63 10.88 9.37
C SER A 20 -5.64 11.61 8.02
N LEU A 21 -6.81 11.71 7.37
CA LEU A 21 -6.98 12.45 6.12
C LEU A 21 -6.67 13.94 6.27
N GLY A 22 -7.13 14.58 7.35
CA GLY A 22 -6.82 15.98 7.65
C GLY A 22 -5.33 16.18 7.85
N TYR A 23 -4.66 15.29 8.58
CA TYR A 23 -3.23 15.33 8.79
C TYR A 23 -2.44 15.10 7.48
N TRP A 24 -2.82 14.12 6.66
CA TRP A 24 -2.17 13.88 5.37
C TRP A 24 -2.40 15.02 4.39
N THR A 25 -3.57 15.67 4.42
CA THR A 25 -3.84 16.88 3.64
C THR A 25 -2.92 18.01 4.08
N PHE A 26 -2.78 18.23 5.40
CA PHE A 26 -1.81 19.19 5.93
C PHE A 26 -0.38 18.88 5.47
N LEU A 27 0.04 17.62 5.56
CA LEU A 27 1.36 17.18 5.11
C LEU A 27 1.58 17.35 3.61
N PHE A 28 0.55 17.07 2.80
CA PHE A 28 0.62 17.23 1.35
C PHE A 28 1.02 18.65 0.94
N PHE A 29 0.47 19.67 1.61
CA PHE A 29 0.75 21.09 1.35
C PHE A 29 1.98 21.62 2.08
N SER A 30 2.35 21.05 3.23
CA SER A 30 3.46 21.56 4.06
C SER A 30 4.81 20.90 3.81
N SER A 31 4.84 19.74 3.16
CA SER A 31 6.08 19.01 2.86
C SER A 31 6.46 19.10 1.39
N GLU A 32 7.76 19.04 1.10
CA GLU A 32 8.27 18.76 -0.24
C GLU A 32 8.66 17.28 -0.35
N MET A 33 8.48 16.70 -1.54
CA MET A 33 8.91 15.32 -1.76
C MET A 33 10.44 15.30 -1.89
N HIS A 34 11.11 14.83 -0.84
CA HIS A 34 12.56 14.73 -0.84
C HIS A 34 13.04 13.59 -1.76
N ILE A 35 13.89 13.96 -2.71
CA ILE A 35 14.59 13.02 -3.60
C ILE A 35 15.99 12.78 -2.99
N VAL A 36 16.11 11.78 -2.12
CA VAL A 36 17.37 11.34 -1.49
C VAL A 36 17.96 10.15 -2.26
N PHE A 37 19.27 10.20 -2.58
CA PHE A 37 20.12 9.17 -3.21
C PHE A 37 19.41 8.05 -4.02
N ASP A 38 18.81 7.06 -3.37
CA ASP A 38 18.11 5.93 -4.01
C ASP A 38 16.92 6.34 -4.89
N SER A 39 16.23 7.42 -4.51
CA SER A 39 15.08 7.95 -5.26
C SER A 39 15.43 8.52 -6.63
N ILE A 40 16.67 8.97 -6.86
CA ILE A 40 17.13 9.42 -8.18
C ILE A 40 17.13 8.23 -9.15
N SER A 41 17.58 7.06 -8.67
CA SER A 41 17.58 5.82 -9.46
C SER A 41 16.15 5.40 -9.82
N TYR A 42 15.22 5.48 -8.85
CA TYR A 42 13.80 5.20 -9.10
C TYR A 42 13.19 6.18 -10.11
N GLN A 43 13.46 7.47 -9.98
CA GLN A 43 12.96 8.48 -10.92
C GLN A 43 13.49 8.25 -12.33
N ASN A 44 14.79 8.00 -12.49
CA ASN A 44 15.39 7.72 -13.80
C ASN A 44 14.82 6.45 -14.44
N SER A 45 14.60 5.42 -13.63
CA SER A 45 14.03 4.16 -14.09
C SER A 45 12.54 4.30 -14.46
N GLY A 46 11.76 5.02 -13.65
CA GLY A 46 10.37 5.36 -13.97
C GLY A 46 10.26 6.22 -15.23
N LYS A 47 11.16 7.20 -15.40
CA LYS A 47 11.26 8.01 -16.62
C LYS A 47 11.59 7.16 -17.84
N ARG A 48 12.48 6.15 -17.71
CA ARG A 48 12.78 5.20 -18.79
C ARG A 48 11.54 4.40 -19.20
N ILE A 49 10.79 3.87 -18.24
CA ILE A 49 9.53 3.17 -18.53
C ILE A 49 8.55 4.11 -19.23
N TYR A 50 8.45 5.36 -18.77
CA TYR A 50 7.59 6.37 -19.37
C TYR A 50 7.96 6.67 -20.83
N THR A 51 9.24 6.92 -21.14
CA THR A 51 9.67 7.37 -22.47
C THR A 51 10.01 6.26 -23.45
N GLN A 52 10.51 5.12 -22.98
CA GLN A 52 11.03 4.02 -23.80
C GLN A 52 10.26 2.70 -23.61
N GLY A 53 9.31 2.66 -22.66
CA GLY A 53 8.49 1.49 -22.39
C GLY A 53 9.20 0.39 -21.57
N TRP A 54 8.43 -0.65 -21.26
CA TRP A 54 8.88 -1.77 -20.43
C TRP A 54 9.98 -2.61 -21.06
N ILE A 55 9.94 -2.80 -22.38
CA ILE A 55 10.91 -3.64 -23.10
C ILE A 55 12.32 -3.06 -22.91
N GLU A 56 12.48 -1.76 -23.09
CA GLU A 56 13.78 -1.11 -22.94
C GLU A 56 14.23 -1.06 -21.49
N HIS A 57 13.29 -0.90 -20.54
CA HIS A 57 13.59 -1.00 -19.13
C HIS A 57 14.21 -2.36 -18.76
N PHE A 58 13.64 -3.49 -19.21
CA PHE A 58 14.17 -4.82 -18.91
C PHE A 58 15.50 -5.15 -19.61
N ARG A 59 15.85 -4.47 -20.71
CA ARG A 59 17.15 -4.64 -21.38
C ARG A 59 18.33 -4.11 -20.56
N THR A 60 18.08 -3.21 -19.63
CA THR A 60 19.13 -2.55 -18.83
C THR A 60 19.58 -3.33 -17.60
N GLY A 61 19.10 -4.57 -17.44
CA GLY A 61 19.48 -5.47 -16.34
C GLY A 61 18.37 -5.67 -15.31
N PRO A 62 18.65 -6.41 -14.22
CA PRO A 62 17.69 -6.64 -13.15
C PRO A 62 17.44 -5.33 -12.40
N ASN A 63 16.29 -4.71 -12.65
CA ASN A 63 15.88 -3.51 -11.95
C ASN A 63 15.17 -3.87 -10.65
N ARG A 64 15.47 -3.10 -9.60
CA ARG A 64 14.81 -3.24 -8.30
C ARG A 64 13.37 -2.71 -8.42
N GLU A 65 12.42 -3.47 -7.88
CA GLU A 65 11.09 -2.96 -7.48
C GLU A 65 10.21 -2.42 -8.64
N PRO A 66 9.99 -3.23 -9.70
CA PRO A 66 9.29 -2.81 -10.92
C PRO A 66 7.90 -2.22 -10.68
N LEU A 67 7.14 -2.67 -9.67
CA LEU A 67 5.83 -2.09 -9.40
C LEU A 67 5.93 -0.62 -8.98
N TYR A 68 6.91 -0.27 -8.15
CA TYR A 68 7.09 1.11 -7.71
C TYR A 68 7.53 2.02 -8.86
N LEU A 69 8.41 1.52 -9.73
CA LEU A 69 8.81 2.21 -10.95
C LEU A 69 7.63 2.47 -11.89
N TYR A 70 6.71 1.51 -11.99
CA TYR A 70 5.48 1.68 -12.75
C TYR A 70 4.58 2.77 -12.17
N MET A 71 4.45 2.85 -10.83
CA MET A 71 3.70 3.92 -10.19
C MET A 71 4.29 5.29 -10.55
N ILE A 72 5.62 5.42 -10.56
CA ILE A 72 6.29 6.67 -10.97
C ILE A 72 6.00 6.99 -12.44
N ALA A 73 6.07 5.99 -13.33
CA ALA A 73 5.78 6.18 -14.75
C ALA A 73 4.31 6.62 -14.99
N ILE A 74 3.35 6.02 -14.28
CA ILE A 74 1.94 6.46 -14.30
C ILE A 74 1.83 7.90 -13.80
N SER A 75 2.50 8.24 -12.70
CA SER A 75 2.50 9.61 -12.18
C SER A 75 2.99 10.62 -13.20
N MET A 76 4.05 10.28 -13.96
CA MET A 76 4.56 11.14 -15.04
C MET A 76 3.53 11.29 -16.18
N GLN A 77 2.91 10.18 -16.63
CA GLN A 77 1.87 10.22 -17.66
C GLN A 77 0.68 11.09 -17.27
N LEU A 78 0.18 10.92 -16.04
CA LEU A 78 -0.94 11.70 -15.51
C LEU A 78 -0.56 13.16 -15.30
N ALA A 79 0.68 13.44 -14.89
CA ALA A 79 1.19 14.79 -14.71
C ALA A 79 1.27 15.56 -16.03
N ASP A 80 1.75 14.92 -17.08
CA ASP A 80 1.79 15.50 -18.43
C ASP A 80 0.36 15.74 -18.96
N PHE A 81 -0.56 14.78 -18.75
CA PHE A 81 -1.96 14.95 -19.11
C PHE A 81 -2.64 16.12 -18.39
N LEU A 82 -2.34 16.31 -17.10
CA LEU A 82 -2.91 17.37 -16.27
C LEU A 82 -2.10 18.68 -16.29
N SER A 83 -0.96 18.71 -16.97
CA SER A 83 -0.01 19.84 -16.98
C SER A 83 0.41 20.31 -15.57
N VAL A 84 0.66 19.35 -14.67
CA VAL A 84 1.13 19.60 -13.29
C VAL A 84 2.46 18.90 -13.03
N GLN A 85 3.13 19.22 -11.93
CA GLN A 85 4.35 18.51 -11.53
C GLN A 85 4.06 17.05 -11.14
N TYR A 86 4.88 16.10 -11.61
CA TYR A 86 4.65 14.67 -11.35
C TYR A 86 4.77 14.31 -9.86
N GLN A 87 5.57 15.04 -9.09
CA GLN A 87 5.68 14.83 -7.64
C GLN A 87 4.33 15.07 -6.95
N THR A 88 3.53 16.02 -7.44
CA THR A 88 2.17 16.28 -6.93
C THR A 88 1.27 15.07 -7.15
N ILE A 89 1.29 14.49 -8.35
CA ILE A 89 0.52 13.27 -8.66
C ILE A 89 1.03 12.07 -7.83
N GLN A 90 2.35 11.91 -7.72
CA GLN A 90 2.95 10.83 -6.95
C GLN A 90 2.55 10.89 -5.47
N LYS A 91 2.56 12.08 -4.86
CA LYS A 91 2.08 12.29 -3.49
C LYS A 91 0.61 11.87 -3.33
N ILE A 92 -0.26 12.26 -4.28
CA ILE A 92 -1.67 11.86 -4.27
C ILE A 92 -1.80 10.34 -4.30
N LEU A 93 -1.08 9.66 -5.21
CA LEU A 93 -1.10 8.20 -5.30
C LEU A 93 -0.58 7.54 -4.00
N GLN A 94 0.49 8.05 -3.40
CA GLN A 94 1.02 7.52 -2.14
C GLN A 94 0.04 7.71 -0.97
N ILE A 95 -0.64 8.86 -0.86
CA ILE A 95 -1.70 9.08 0.14
C ILE A 95 -2.87 8.12 -0.09
N LEU A 96 -3.27 7.89 -1.34
CA LEU A 96 -4.31 6.90 -1.66
C LEU A 96 -3.89 5.49 -1.23
N VAL A 97 -2.62 5.11 -1.44
CA VAL A 97 -2.08 3.83 -0.97
C VAL A 97 -2.11 3.74 0.57
N MET A 98 -1.77 4.81 1.29
CA MET A 98 -1.90 4.85 2.75
C MET A 98 -3.35 4.67 3.21
N LEU A 99 -4.30 5.34 2.56
CA LEU A 99 -5.71 5.25 2.88
C LEU A 99 -6.25 3.83 2.66
N ILE A 100 -5.94 3.23 1.51
CA ILE A 100 -6.30 1.84 1.20
C ILE A 100 -5.73 0.91 2.26
N SER A 101 -4.47 1.09 2.63
CA SER A 101 -3.80 0.29 3.66
C SER A 101 -4.48 0.45 5.03
N GLN A 102 -4.82 1.67 5.45
CA GLN A 102 -5.51 1.91 6.71
C GLN A 102 -6.91 1.28 6.73
N ILE A 103 -7.65 1.35 5.63
CA ILE A 103 -8.96 0.68 5.49
C ILE A 103 -8.80 -0.84 5.56
N MET A 104 -7.80 -1.42 4.91
CA MET A 104 -7.51 -2.85 4.98
C MET A 104 -7.15 -3.29 6.39
N LEU A 105 -6.31 -2.51 7.08
CA LEU A 105 -5.94 -2.76 8.47
C LEU A 105 -7.17 -2.77 9.38
N TRP A 106 -8.07 -1.79 9.22
CA TRP A 106 -9.34 -1.77 9.93
C TRP A 106 -10.13 -3.06 9.69
N ARG A 107 -10.29 -3.47 8.42
CA ARG A 107 -11.05 -4.69 8.05
C ARG A 107 -10.42 -5.95 8.65
N ILE A 108 -9.09 -6.05 8.69
CA ILE A 108 -8.36 -7.17 9.30
C ILE A 108 -8.66 -7.22 10.80
N LEU A 109 -8.45 -6.12 11.52
CA LEU A 109 -8.65 -6.06 12.97
C LEU A 109 -10.10 -6.31 13.36
N ALA A 110 -11.03 -5.74 12.59
CA ALA A 110 -12.46 -5.99 12.71
C ALA A 110 -12.79 -7.48 12.53
N ARG A 111 -12.20 -8.13 11.52
CA ARG A 111 -12.42 -9.55 11.22
C ARG A 111 -11.86 -10.48 12.31
N LEU A 112 -10.75 -10.07 12.93
CA LEU A 112 -10.16 -10.75 14.08
C LEU A 112 -10.92 -10.50 15.40
N LYS A 113 -12.00 -9.70 15.37
CA LYS A 113 -12.83 -9.35 16.53
C LYS A 113 -12.03 -8.66 17.64
N ILE A 114 -11.05 -7.85 17.26
CA ILE A 114 -10.30 -7.00 18.20
C ILE A 114 -11.24 -5.95 18.79
N ARG A 115 -11.02 -5.58 20.07
CA ARG A 115 -11.85 -4.58 20.76
C ARG A 115 -11.79 -3.23 20.03
N PRO A 116 -12.93 -2.53 19.83
CA PRO A 116 -12.96 -1.27 19.06
C PRO A 116 -11.99 -0.17 19.52
N GLY A 117 -11.74 -0.07 20.84
CA GLY A 117 -10.76 0.89 21.37
C GLY A 117 -9.34 0.61 20.88
N ILE A 118 -8.94 -0.66 20.84
CA ILE A 118 -7.62 -1.08 20.32
C ILE A 118 -7.55 -0.82 18.81
N ILE A 119 -8.62 -1.12 18.07
CA ILE A 119 -8.69 -0.81 16.63
C ILE A 119 -8.48 0.68 16.40
N THR A 120 -9.19 1.52 17.16
CA THR A 120 -9.11 2.99 17.06
C THR A 120 -7.67 3.47 17.31
N PHE A 121 -7.02 2.98 18.37
CA PHE A 121 -5.64 3.33 18.69
C PHE A 121 -4.66 2.90 17.60
N VAL A 122 -4.76 1.67 17.10
CA VAL A 122 -3.89 1.15 16.03
C VAL A 122 -4.07 1.95 14.74
N LEU A 123 -5.30 2.29 14.36
CA LEU A 123 -5.56 3.11 13.17
C LEU A 123 -5.05 4.54 13.33
N LEU A 124 -5.15 5.12 14.52
CA LEU A 124 -4.62 6.44 14.81
C LEU A 124 -3.09 6.45 14.74
N TYR A 125 -2.45 5.45 15.34
CA TYR A 125 -1.01 5.25 15.25
C TYR A 125 -0.58 5.07 13.78
N TRP A 126 -1.29 4.27 12.99
CA TRP A 126 -1.00 4.11 11.57
C TRP A 126 -1.04 5.45 10.81
N GLY A 127 -2.09 6.25 11.02
CA GLY A 127 -2.26 7.53 10.32
C GLY A 127 -1.25 8.60 10.75
N LEU A 128 -0.89 8.64 12.03
CA LEU A 128 -0.03 9.69 12.59
C LEU A 128 1.44 9.27 12.74
N SER A 129 1.80 8.01 12.46
CA SER A 129 3.16 7.51 12.63
C SER A 129 4.15 8.27 11.74
N PRO A 130 5.18 8.93 12.30
CA PRO A 130 6.20 9.62 11.52
C PRO A 130 6.90 8.70 10.52
N ALA A 131 7.17 7.44 10.89
CA ALA A 131 7.82 6.48 10.01
C ALA A 131 6.97 6.15 8.77
N ILE A 132 5.66 5.94 8.95
CA ILE A 132 4.75 5.63 7.84
C ILE A 132 4.58 6.86 6.96
N ASN A 133 4.36 8.03 7.55
CA ASN A 133 4.19 9.27 6.79
C ASN A 133 5.47 9.65 6.03
N ASN A 134 6.66 9.48 6.63
CA ASN A 134 7.93 9.69 5.94
C ASN A 134 8.12 8.72 4.77
N SER A 135 7.69 7.46 4.92
CA SER A 135 7.73 6.48 3.81
C SER A 135 6.80 6.85 2.65
N ALA A 136 5.74 7.61 2.91
CA ALA A 136 4.78 8.03 1.89
C ALA A 136 5.10 9.39 1.28
N LEU A 137 5.73 10.31 2.00
CA LEU A 137 6.11 11.63 1.50
C LEU A 137 7.48 11.64 0.81
N SER A 138 8.30 10.62 1.11
CA SER A 138 9.55 10.38 0.40
C SER A 138 9.30 9.46 -0.80
N LEU A 139 10.19 9.54 -1.79
CA LEU A 139 10.13 8.70 -2.98
C LEU A 139 10.74 7.31 -2.67
N PHE A 140 10.11 6.63 -1.72
CA PHE A 140 10.44 5.32 -1.17
C PHE A 140 9.43 4.27 -1.62
N SER A 141 9.91 3.07 -1.94
CA SER A 141 9.10 1.97 -2.47
C SER A 141 8.33 1.22 -1.40
N GLU A 142 8.73 1.38 -0.13
CA GLU A 142 8.10 0.79 1.05
C GLU A 142 6.60 1.03 1.05
N ILE A 143 6.16 2.21 0.62
CA ILE A 143 4.73 2.56 0.57
C ILE A 143 3.92 1.58 -0.30
N ALA A 144 4.50 1.10 -1.40
CA ALA A 144 3.84 0.15 -2.29
C ALA A 144 3.71 -1.24 -1.63
N THR A 145 4.51 -1.56 -0.62
CA THR A 145 4.48 -2.88 0.05
C THR A 145 3.31 -3.04 1.03
N TYR A 146 2.88 -1.97 1.69
CA TYR A 146 1.84 -2.01 2.72
C TYR A 146 0.52 -2.66 2.28
N PRO A 147 -0.10 -2.28 1.14
CA PRO A 147 -1.36 -2.90 0.73
C PRO A 147 -1.20 -4.39 0.44
N PHE A 148 -0.05 -4.83 -0.06
CA PHE A 148 0.19 -6.26 -0.35
C PHE A 148 0.41 -7.08 0.92
N VAL A 149 1.18 -6.57 1.88
CA VAL A 149 1.36 -7.25 3.18
C VAL A 149 0.01 -7.41 3.87
N LEU A 150 -0.81 -6.35 3.88
CA LEU A 150 -2.16 -6.42 4.44
C LEU A 150 -3.07 -7.35 3.64
N ALA A 151 -2.97 -7.39 2.31
CA ALA A 151 -3.72 -8.33 1.48
C ALA A 151 -3.38 -9.78 1.82
N ILE A 152 -2.09 -10.10 1.95
CA ILE A 152 -1.60 -11.44 2.33
C ILE A 152 -2.18 -11.85 3.68
N ILE A 153 -2.11 -10.99 4.69
CA ILE A 153 -2.69 -11.25 6.01
C ILE A 153 -4.21 -11.46 5.91
N PHE A 154 -4.91 -10.59 5.19
CA PHE A 154 -6.36 -10.65 5.05
C PHE A 154 -6.82 -11.95 4.36
N ILE A 155 -6.20 -12.31 3.23
CA ILE A 155 -6.51 -13.54 2.50
C ILE A 155 -6.15 -14.78 3.32
N SER A 156 -5.04 -14.75 4.07
CA SER A 156 -4.66 -15.83 4.99
C SER A 156 -5.72 -16.08 6.07
N ILE A 157 -6.26 -15.01 6.66
CA ILE A 157 -7.36 -15.10 7.63
C ILE A 157 -8.61 -15.71 6.97
N LEU A 158 -8.96 -15.29 5.76
CA LEU A 158 -10.11 -15.83 5.03
C LEU A 158 -9.92 -17.31 4.66
N GLY A 159 -8.71 -17.68 4.24
CA GLY A 159 -8.30 -19.06 3.96
C GLY A 159 -8.48 -19.94 5.20
N TYR A 160 -7.93 -19.53 6.33
CA TYR A 160 -8.06 -20.26 7.60
C TYR A 160 -9.52 -20.41 8.03
N GLN A 161 -10.32 -19.34 7.96
CA GLN A 161 -11.75 -19.39 8.27
C GLN A 161 -12.53 -20.32 7.33
N SER A 162 -12.10 -20.44 6.07
CA SER A 162 -12.71 -21.32 5.07
C SER A 162 -12.40 -22.78 5.35
N ILE A 163 -11.16 -23.09 5.70
CA ILE A 163 -10.72 -24.43 6.11
C ILE A 163 -11.52 -24.89 7.33
N LYS A 164 -11.61 -24.07 8.38
CA LYS A 164 -12.39 -24.39 9.59
C LYS A 164 -13.88 -24.66 9.31
N LYS A 165 -14.42 -24.10 8.23
CA LYS A 165 -15.83 -24.29 7.81
C LYS A 165 -16.01 -25.39 6.76
N ASN A 166 -14.97 -26.18 6.46
CA ASN A 166 -14.96 -27.23 5.44
C ASN A 166 -15.41 -26.74 4.05
N LYS A 167 -15.12 -25.48 3.69
CA LYS A 167 -15.49 -24.91 2.39
C LYS A 167 -14.34 -25.06 1.38
N LEU A 168 -14.12 -26.28 0.88
CA LEU A 168 -12.98 -26.63 0.03
C LEU A 168 -12.75 -25.65 -1.14
N ARG A 169 -13.78 -25.39 -1.95
CA ARG A 169 -13.67 -24.49 -3.12
C ARG A 169 -13.18 -23.09 -2.74
N ARG A 170 -13.66 -22.53 -1.62
CA ARG A 170 -13.23 -21.20 -1.15
C ARG A 170 -11.79 -21.24 -0.66
N SER A 171 -11.41 -22.31 0.04
CA SER A 171 -10.03 -22.49 0.51
C SER A 171 -9.04 -22.58 -0.65
N LEU A 172 -9.39 -23.31 -1.72
CA LEU A 172 -8.57 -23.38 -2.95
C LEU A 172 -8.41 -22.01 -3.61
N VAL A 173 -9.51 -21.26 -3.76
CA VAL A 173 -9.47 -19.89 -4.32
C VAL A 173 -8.59 -18.98 -3.48
N TYR A 174 -8.74 -18.99 -2.15
CA TYR A 174 -7.89 -18.18 -1.27
C TYR A 174 -6.42 -18.61 -1.32
N GLY A 175 -6.12 -19.90 -1.44
CA GLY A 175 -4.77 -20.40 -1.63
C GLY A 175 -4.14 -19.91 -2.94
N LEU A 176 -4.89 -19.94 -4.04
CA LEU A 176 -4.43 -19.41 -5.33
C LEU A 176 -4.19 -17.89 -5.27
N ILE A 177 -5.12 -17.13 -4.69
CA ILE A 177 -4.96 -15.68 -4.51
C ILE A 177 -3.73 -15.38 -3.64
N LEU A 178 -3.52 -16.15 -2.57
CA LEU A 178 -2.36 -15.98 -1.70
C LEU A 178 -1.04 -16.25 -2.44
N GLY A 179 -0.98 -17.31 -3.25
CA GLY A 179 0.17 -17.61 -4.10
C GLY A 179 0.46 -16.48 -5.09
N LEU A 180 -0.57 -15.95 -5.75
CA LEU A 180 -0.44 -14.80 -6.64
C LEU A 180 0.07 -13.56 -5.89
N LEU A 181 -0.46 -13.27 -4.70
CA LEU A 181 0.00 -12.13 -3.89
C LEU A 181 1.48 -12.25 -3.51
N PHE A 182 1.95 -13.45 -3.15
CA PHE A 182 3.38 -13.67 -2.87
C PHE A 182 4.25 -13.46 -4.10
N ILE A 183 3.82 -13.95 -5.28
CA ILE A 183 4.50 -13.66 -6.55
C ILE A 183 4.52 -12.14 -6.80
N PHE A 184 3.40 -11.45 -6.63
CA PHE A 184 3.34 -10.00 -6.85
C PHE A 184 4.24 -9.21 -5.88
N VAL A 185 4.36 -9.63 -4.62
CA VAL A 185 5.24 -8.98 -3.63
C VAL A 185 6.71 -8.96 -4.09
N THR A 186 7.18 -9.98 -4.83
CA THR A 186 8.56 -9.98 -5.36
C THR A 186 8.80 -8.87 -6.39
N PHE A 187 7.74 -8.36 -7.03
CA PHE A 187 7.79 -7.21 -7.93
C PHE A 187 7.71 -5.86 -7.20
N VAL A 188 7.31 -5.85 -5.92
CA VAL A 188 7.19 -4.63 -5.11
C VAL A 188 8.47 -4.34 -4.35
N LYS A 189 9.02 -5.36 -3.68
CA LYS A 189 10.30 -5.29 -3.00
C LYS A 189 11.20 -6.37 -3.58
N ALA A 190 12.38 -6.01 -4.04
CA ALA A 190 13.33 -6.99 -4.54
C ALA A 190 13.80 -7.88 -3.37
N LEU A 191 13.19 -9.05 -3.20
CA LEU A 191 13.63 -10.07 -2.24
C LEU A 191 14.93 -10.77 -2.70
N PHE A 192 15.27 -10.66 -3.98
CA PHE A 192 16.39 -11.34 -4.62
C PHE A 192 17.73 -10.58 -4.55
N GLY A 193 18.00 -9.90 -3.43
CA GLY A 193 19.27 -9.19 -3.24
C GLY A 193 20.49 -10.06 -2.94
N TYR A 194 20.34 -11.39 -2.81
CA TYR A 194 21.35 -12.30 -2.25
C TYR A 194 21.46 -13.68 -2.95
N ILE A 195 21.19 -13.77 -4.26
CA ILE A 195 21.53 -14.96 -5.05
C ILE A 195 22.58 -14.58 -6.08
#